data_AF-A0A5K0WPI0-F1
#
_entry.id   AF-A0A5K0WPI0-F1
#
_cell.length_a   1.000
_cell.length_b   1.000
_cell.length_c   1.000
_cell.angle_alpha   90.00
_cell.angle_beta   90.00
_cell.angle_gamma   90.00
#
_symmetry.space_group_name_H-M   'P 1'
#
loop_
_entity.id
_entity.type
_entity.pdbx_description
1 polymer ?
#
loop_
_entity_poly.entity_id
_entity_poly.type
_entity_poly.pdbx_seq_one_letter_code
_entity_poly.pdbx_strand_id
1 'polypeptide(L)' 'GSIRIMTANNDACVRIFDTESFSIQGHFCFPWCVN' A
#
# COMPACT_ATOMS: atom_id res chain seq x y z
N GLY A 1 -16.32 7.60 7.11
CA GLY A 1 -15.49 7.22 5.95
C GLY A 1 -14.41 6.30 6.44
N SER A 2 -14.15 5.18 5.75
CA SER A 2 -13.12 4.21 6.18
C SER A 2 -11.73 4.85 6.04
N ILE A 3 -10.92 4.71 7.09
CA ILE A 3 -9.55 5.21 7.12
C ILE A 3 -8.68 4.21 6.36
N ARG A 4 -7.73 4.73 5.57
CA ARG A 4 -6.81 3.91 4.80
C ARG A 4 -5.39 4.35 5.06
N ILE A 5 -4.48 3.39 5.11
CA ILE A 5 -3.04 3.63 5.22
C ILE A 5 -2.39 3.24 3.90
N MET A 6 -1.51 4.10 3.39
CA MET A 6 -0.70 3.85 2.22
C MET A 6 0.75 3.68 2.67
N THR A 7 1.41 2.61 2.21
CA THR A 7 2.82 2.36 2.47
C THR A 7 3.59 2.24 1.16
N ALA A 8 4.77 2.84 1.09
CA ALA A 8 5.76 2.59 0.05
C ALA A 8 6.87 1.74 0.67
N ASN A 9 7.13 0.57 0.08
CA ASN A 9 8.09 -0.39 0.62
C ASN A 9 9.30 -0.51 -0.34
N ASN A 10 10.43 -0.99 0.19
CA ASN A 10 11.68 -1.14 -0.57
C ASN A 10 11.63 -2.22 -1.66
N ASP A 11 10.54 -2.98 -1.76
CA ASP A 11 10.27 -3.94 -2.83
C ASP A 11 9.67 -3.29 -4.09
N ALA A 12 9.77 -1.96 -4.20
CA ALA A 12 9.18 -1.16 -5.26
C ALA A 12 7.65 -1.31 -5.38
N CYS A 13 6.99 -1.70 -4.29
CA CYS A 13 5.54 -1.82 -4.25
C CYS A 13 4.91 -0.84 -3.25
N VAL A 14 3.78 -0.29 -3.67
CA VAL A 14 2.89 0.54 -2.87
C VAL A 14 1.67 -0.27 -2.50
N ARG A 15 1.32 -0.24 -1.21
CA ARG A 15 0.17 -0.97 -0.68
C ARG A 15 -0.80 -0.01 -0.01
N ILE A 16 -2.09 -0.27 -0.16
CA ILE A 16 -3.17 0.44 0.52
C ILE A 16 -3.88 -0.57 1.41
N PHE A 17 -3.97 -0.25 2.69
CA PHE A 17 -4.66 -1.06 3.69
C PHE A 17 -5.89 -0.33 4.20
N ASP A 18 -7.00 -1.05 4.37
CA ASP A 18 -8.09 -0.61 5.22
C ASP A 18 -7.68 -0.75 6.69
N THR A 19 -7.91 0.28 7.52
CA THR A 19 -7.40 0.27 8.89
C THR A 19 -8.21 -0.58 9.86
N GLU A 20 -9.46 -0.91 9.53
CA GLU A 20 -10.32 -1.69 10.42
C GLU A 20 -10.04 -3.19 10.26
N SER A 21 -9.91 -3.62 9.01
CA SER A 21 -9.70 -5.02 8.65
C SER A 21 -8.24 -5.39 8.37
N PHE A 22 -7.36 -4.39 8.21
CA PHE A 22 -5.99 -4.56 7.69
C PHE A 22 -5.93 -5.30 6.35
N SER A 23 -7.04 -5.32 5.60
CA SER A 23 -7.12 -5.93 4.29
C SER A 23 -6.43 -5.05 3.25
N ILE A 24 -5.76 -5.68 2.28
CA ILE A 24 -5.14 -4.98 1.15
C ILE A 24 -6.25 -4.54 0.20
N GLN A 25 -6.41 -3.23 0.05
CA GLN A 25 -7.34 -2.59 -0.87
C GLN A 25 -6.66 -2.22 -2.20
N GLY A 26 -5.33 -2.16 -2.24
CA GLY A 26 -4.57 -1.88 -3.45
C GLY A 26 -3.12 -2.33 -3.34
N HIS A 27 -2.58 -2.83 -4.45
CA HIS A 27 -1.20 -3.30 -4.56
C HIS A 27 -0.65 -2.95 -5.94
N PHE A 28 0.32 -2.04 -5.98
CA PHE A 28 0.93 -1.54 -7.20
C PHE A 28 2.43 -1.73 -7.12
N CYS A 29 3.03 -2.33 -8.14
CA CYS A 29 4.47 -2.55 -8.19
C CYS A 29 5.06 -1.85 -9.41
N PHE A 30 6.25 -1.29 -9.21
CA PHE A 30 6.94 -0.45 -10.18
C PHE A 30 8.31 -1.06 -10.50
N PRO A 31 8.86 -0.80 -11.70
CA PRO A 31 10.20 -1.29 -12.06
C PRO A 31 11.34 -0.47 -11.42
N TRP A 32 11.04 0.52 -10.56
CA TRP A 32 12.01 1.35 -9.84
C TRP A 32 11.60 1.51 -8.37
N CYS A 33 12.57 1.80 -7.50
CA CYS A 33 12.32 2.04 -6.06
C CYS A 33 11.33 3.18 -5.84
N VAL A 34 10.34 2.98 -4.96
CA VAL A 34 9.22 3.93 -4.72
C VAL A 34 9.39 4.73 -3.41
N ASN A 35 10.56 4.61 -2.77
CA ASN A 35 10.91 5.35 -1.55
C ASN A 35 11.46 6.74 -1.87
#